data_AF-A0A1E7IRR9-F1
#
_entry.id   AF-A0A1E7IRR9-F1
#
_cell.length_a   1.000
_cell.length_b   1.000
_cell.length_c   1.000
_cell.angle_alpha   90.00
_cell.angle_beta   90.00
_cell.angle_gamma   90.00
#
_symmetry.space_group_name_H-M   'P 1'
#
loop_
_entity.id
_entity.type
_entity.pdbx_description
1 polymer ?
#
loop_
_entity_poly.entity_id
_entity_poly.type
_entity_poly.pdbx_seq_one_letter_code
_entity_poly.pdbx_strand_id
1 'polypeptide(L)'
;MIVGFNHNVNYKGVAFHVQTEDSGVKSPQLVTLLYHGGTIISSQKTVYADIIKVDNLSQVVEELAKEQHKGMLRRLTKGEFDARIVKFGIPIAGVTAVSAPEPAKIQPVAPSASVADPPVIPQPTALPVAEPVPEQAAIVEEPIIDKFRQPRAKSVREPSLDELIYAYLTGAKIPKLKA
;
A
#
# COMPACT_ATOMS: atom_id res chain seq x y z
N MET A 1 10.79 17.34 -7.09
CA MET A 1 10.54 15.89 -6.97
C MET A 1 11.15 15.23 -8.19
N ILE A 2 11.88 14.13 -8.00
CA ILE A 2 12.51 13.37 -9.09
C ILE A 2 11.59 12.26 -9.62
N VAL A 3 11.92 11.69 -10.78
CA VAL A 3 11.28 10.46 -11.27
C VAL A 3 11.74 9.28 -10.39
N GLY A 4 10.79 8.47 -9.93
CA GLY A 4 11.10 7.30 -9.09
C GLY A 4 11.85 6.20 -9.84
N PHE A 5 12.65 5.42 -9.12
CA PHE A 5 13.37 4.26 -9.67
C PHE A 5 12.60 2.98 -9.36
N ASN A 6 12.38 2.16 -10.37
CA ASN A 6 11.60 0.93 -10.26
C ASN A 6 12.33 -0.23 -10.97
N HIS A 7 12.56 -1.33 -10.25
CA HIS A 7 13.17 -2.53 -10.82
C HIS A 7 12.54 -3.81 -10.27
N ASN A 8 12.19 -4.73 -11.18
CA ASN A 8 11.93 -6.13 -10.87
C ASN A 8 13.23 -6.92 -10.93
N VAL A 9 13.53 -7.69 -9.88
CA VAL A 9 14.77 -8.46 -9.78
C VAL A 9 14.47 -9.88 -9.33
N ASN A 10 14.93 -10.86 -10.10
CA ASN A 10 14.89 -12.26 -9.71
C ASN A 10 16.04 -12.56 -8.76
N TYR A 11 15.71 -13.09 -7.58
CA TYR A 11 16.66 -13.51 -6.57
C TYR A 11 16.25 -14.89 -6.02
N LYS A 12 17.14 -15.87 -6.11
CA LYS A 12 16.91 -17.25 -5.63
C LYS A 12 15.60 -17.88 -6.13
N GLY A 13 15.25 -17.62 -7.39
CA GLY A 13 14.05 -18.14 -8.04
C GLY A 13 12.76 -17.36 -7.77
N VAL A 14 12.83 -16.26 -7.02
CA VAL A 14 11.67 -15.42 -6.68
C VAL A 14 11.86 -14.00 -7.23
N ALA A 15 10.80 -13.43 -7.79
CA ALA A 15 10.80 -12.07 -8.32
C ALA A 15 10.48 -11.04 -7.22
N PHE A 16 11.43 -10.18 -6.90
CA PHE A 16 11.24 -9.06 -5.99
C PHE A 16 11.09 -7.75 -6.74
N HIS A 17 10.47 -6.78 -6.09
CA HIS A 17 10.35 -5.43 -6.60
C HIS A 17 11.08 -4.46 -5.70
N VAL A 18 11.86 -3.56 -6.29
CA VAL A 18 12.51 -2.44 -5.60
C VAL A 18 11.99 -1.14 -6.19
N GLN A 19 11.50 -0.26 -5.33
CA GLN A 19 10.98 1.06 -5.71
C GLN A 19 11.63 2.12 -4.84
N THR A 20 12.11 3.21 -5.44
CA THR A 20 12.65 4.38 -4.73
C THR A 20 11.92 5.62 -5.17
N GLU A 21 11.41 6.40 -4.22
CA GLU A 21 10.69 7.65 -4.48
C GLU A 21 11.18 8.79 -3.61
N ASP A 22 11.02 10.00 -4.14
CA ASP A 22 11.28 11.26 -3.44
C ASP A 22 9.97 11.87 -2.95
N SER A 23 9.88 12.18 -1.65
CA SER A 23 8.72 12.85 -1.07
C SER A 23 8.70 14.38 -1.32
N GLY A 24 9.75 14.92 -1.93
CA GLY A 24 9.87 16.31 -2.35
C GLY A 24 10.21 17.29 -1.23
N VAL A 25 10.33 18.57 -1.56
CA VAL A 25 10.90 19.59 -0.65
C VAL A 25 10.07 19.81 0.63
N LYS A 26 8.76 19.55 0.59
CA LYS A 26 7.89 19.65 1.78
C LYS A 26 8.19 18.56 2.82
N SER A 27 8.66 17.40 2.36
CA SER A 27 9.06 16.26 3.18
C SER A 27 10.35 15.71 2.59
N PRO A 28 11.52 16.28 2.93
CA PRO A 28 12.79 16.06 2.23
C PRO A 28 13.36 14.67 2.57
N GLN A 29 12.73 13.62 2.05
CA GLN A 29 13.10 12.24 2.29
C GLN A 29 12.98 11.39 1.02
N LEU A 30 13.94 10.48 0.86
CA LEU A 30 13.93 9.40 -0.10
C LEU A 30 13.49 8.12 0.59
N VAL A 31 12.53 7.42 0.00
CA VAL A 31 12.02 6.15 0.52
C VAL A 31 12.27 5.06 -0.52
N THR A 32 12.98 4.00 -0.12
CA THR A 32 13.14 2.79 -0.91
C THR A 32 12.40 1.63 -0.25
N LEU A 33 11.60 0.91 -1.02
CA LEU A 33 10.87 -0.27 -0.59
C LEU A 33 11.35 -1.48 -1.40
N LEU A 34 11.65 -2.55 -0.68
CA LEU A 34 11.82 -3.90 -1.22
C LEU A 34 10.57 -4.69 -0.85
N TYR A 35 9.85 -5.22 -1.84
CA TYR A 35 8.64 -5.99 -1.60
C TYR A 35 8.48 -7.18 -2.56
N HIS A 36 7.63 -8.12 -2.14
CA HIS A 36 7.23 -9.30 -2.91
C HIS A 36 5.73 -9.51 -2.77
N GLY A 37 4.98 -9.52 -3.87
CA GLY A 37 3.54 -9.79 -3.85
C GLY A 37 2.74 -8.90 -2.89
N GLY A 38 3.11 -7.62 -2.76
CA GLY A 38 2.49 -6.67 -1.82
C GLY A 38 3.03 -6.70 -0.39
N THR A 39 3.90 -7.66 -0.03
CA THR A 39 4.54 -7.71 1.29
C THR A 39 5.85 -6.94 1.29
N ILE A 40 5.99 -5.94 2.16
CA ILE A 40 7.24 -5.18 2.33
C ILE A 40 8.23 -6.00 3.16
N ILE A 41 9.37 -6.34 2.55
CA ILE A 41 10.46 -7.10 3.18
C ILE A 41 11.43 -6.17 3.91
N SER A 42 11.70 -5.01 3.32
CA SER A 42 12.52 -3.97 3.92
C SER A 42 12.16 -2.61 3.35
N SER A 43 12.29 -1.59 4.19
CA SER A 43 12.29 -0.19 3.79
C SER A 43 13.64 0.44 4.12
N GLN A 44 14.00 1.49 3.40
CA GLN A 44 15.11 2.38 3.72
C GLN A 44 14.63 3.81 3.52
N LYS A 45 14.97 4.67 4.47
CA LYS A 45 14.60 6.08 4.45
C LYS A 45 15.84 6.94 4.66
N THR A 46 16.02 7.93 3.80
CA THR A 46 17.13 8.89 3.91
C THR A 46 16.55 10.28 3.86
N VAL A 47 16.80 11.06 4.91
CA VAL A 47 16.38 12.46 4.99
C VAL A 47 17.49 13.32 4.41
N TYR A 48 17.14 14.29 3.57
CA TYR A 48 18.08 15.20 2.90
C TYR A 48 17.80 16.68 3.25
N ALA A 49 17.19 16.94 4.40
CA ALA A 49 16.79 18.29 4.84
C ALA A 49 17.97 19.29 4.84
N ASP A 50 19.18 18.80 5.12
CA ASP A 50 20.38 19.63 5.23
C ASP A 50 20.87 20.19 3.89
N ILE A 51 20.50 19.55 2.78
CA ILE A 51 20.95 19.93 1.43
C ILE A 51 19.88 20.68 0.62
N ILE A 52 18.71 20.98 1.19
CA ILE A 52 17.60 21.64 0.43
C ILE A 52 18.04 22.97 -0.22
N LYS A 53 18.98 23.69 0.39
CA LYS A 53 19.41 25.02 -0.06
C LYS A 53 20.53 24.99 -1.10
N VAL A 54 21.02 23.82 -1.50
CA VAL A 54 22.08 23.72 -2.50
C VAL A 54 21.54 24.04 -3.89
N ASP A 55 22.39 24.68 -4.70
CA ASP A 55 22.15 24.77 -6.12
C ASP A 55 22.12 23.36 -6.73
N ASN A 56 21.30 23.15 -7.76
CA ASN A 56 21.12 21.84 -8.41
C ASN A 56 20.57 20.72 -7.51
N LEU A 57 19.77 21.05 -6.48
CA LEU A 57 19.12 20.08 -5.58
C LEU A 57 18.54 18.86 -6.32
N SER A 58 17.84 19.06 -7.43
CA SER A 58 17.23 17.98 -8.21
C SER A 58 18.25 16.92 -8.67
N GLN A 59 19.42 17.34 -9.14
CA GLN A 59 20.48 16.43 -9.59
C GLN A 59 21.07 15.66 -8.41
N VAL A 60 21.33 16.36 -7.31
CA VAL A 60 21.88 15.74 -6.08
C VAL A 60 20.91 14.70 -5.52
N VAL A 61 19.61 15.02 -5.47
CA VAL A 61 18.57 14.08 -5.00
C VAL A 61 18.44 12.89 -5.94
N GLU A 62 18.57 13.10 -7.26
CA GLU A 62 18.55 12.01 -8.24
C GLU A 62 19.72 11.05 -8.06
N GLU A 63 20.94 11.56 -7.89
CA GLU A 63 22.13 10.76 -7.62
C GLU A 63 22.01 9.97 -6.31
N LEU A 64 21.54 10.62 -5.24
CA LEU A 64 21.30 9.99 -3.95
C LEU A 64 20.25 8.89 -4.05
N ALA A 65 19.15 9.13 -4.76
CA ALA A 65 18.10 8.13 -4.99
C ALA A 65 18.61 6.93 -5.79
N LYS A 66 19.43 7.17 -6.82
CA LYS A 66 20.07 6.12 -7.62
C LYS A 66 21.03 5.29 -6.79
N GLU A 67 21.83 5.92 -5.94
CA GLU A 67 22.74 5.23 -5.03
C GLU A 67 21.97 4.37 -4.02
N GLN A 68 20.96 4.94 -3.36
CA GLN A 68 20.11 4.21 -2.40
C GLN A 68 19.42 3.00 -3.06
N HIS A 69 18.88 3.19 -4.27
CA HIS A 69 18.23 2.14 -5.04
C HIS A 69 19.21 1.00 -5.37
N LYS A 70 20.38 1.33 -5.91
CA LYS A 70 21.43 0.35 -6.23
C LYS A 70 21.95 -0.34 -4.96
N GLY A 71 22.02 0.38 -3.85
CA GLY A 71 22.33 -0.15 -2.53
C GLY A 71 21.35 -1.24 -2.13
N MET A 72 20.04 -0.98 -2.21
CA MET A 72 19.00 -1.97 -1.89
C MET A 72 19.12 -3.23 -2.76
N LEU A 73 19.34 -3.07 -4.07
CA LEU A 73 19.55 -4.18 -5.00
C LEU A 73 20.76 -5.04 -4.62
N ARG A 74 21.89 -4.41 -4.28
CA ARG A 74 23.10 -5.12 -3.85
C ARG A 74 22.89 -5.89 -2.55
N ARG A 75 22.16 -5.30 -1.60
CA ARG A 75 21.85 -5.95 -0.30
C ARG A 75 20.95 -7.16 -0.50
N LEU A 76 19.98 -7.07 -1.42
CA LEU A 76 19.15 -8.20 -1.83
C LEU A 76 20.00 -9.32 -2.44
N THR A 77 20.85 -9.02 -3.42
CA THR A 77 21.65 -10.05 -4.09
C THR A 77 22.71 -10.67 -3.17
N LYS A 78 23.19 -9.94 -2.16
CA LYS A 78 24.04 -10.46 -1.08
C LYS A 78 23.32 -11.38 -0.08
N GLY A 79 22.00 -11.45 -0.12
CA GLY A 79 21.20 -12.27 0.80
C GLY A 79 21.00 -11.67 2.19
N GLU A 80 21.19 -10.35 2.36
CA GLU A 80 21.00 -9.69 3.66
C GLU A 80 19.56 -9.79 4.19
N PHE A 81 18.60 -10.07 3.31
CA PHE A 81 17.18 -10.15 3.65
C PHE A 81 16.65 -11.59 3.76
N ASP A 82 17.48 -12.62 3.56
CA ASP A 82 17.07 -14.03 3.51
C ASP A 82 16.25 -14.44 4.73
N ALA A 83 16.72 -14.10 5.93
CA ALA A 83 16.02 -14.42 7.17
C ALA A 83 14.62 -13.77 7.25
N ARG A 84 14.47 -12.54 6.75
CA ARG A 84 13.17 -11.86 6.70
C ARG A 84 12.27 -12.47 5.64
N ILE A 85 12.81 -12.77 4.47
CA ILE A 85 12.09 -13.40 3.35
C ILE A 85 11.48 -14.73 3.81
N VAL A 86 12.27 -15.57 4.48
CA VAL A 86 11.79 -16.85 5.03
C VAL A 86 10.79 -16.64 6.16
N LYS A 87 10.99 -15.64 7.03
CA LYS A 87 10.01 -15.30 8.09
C LYS A 87 8.65 -14.90 7.52
N PHE A 88 8.61 -14.27 6.35
CA PHE A 88 7.37 -13.94 5.63
C PHE A 88 6.82 -15.11 4.79
N GLY A 89 7.40 -16.32 4.89
CA GLY A 89 6.92 -17.52 4.21
C GLY A 89 7.21 -17.56 2.72
N ILE A 90 8.11 -16.71 2.22
CA ILE A 90 8.47 -16.67 0.80
C ILE A 90 9.56 -17.71 0.54
N PRO A 91 9.31 -18.73 -0.30
CA PRO A 91 10.26 -19.81 -0.53
C PRO A 91 11.38 -19.34 -1.45
N ILE A 92 12.60 -19.18 -0.92
CA ILE A 92 13.80 -18.87 -1.72
C ILE A 92 14.73 -20.08 -1.80
N ALA A 93 15.26 -20.35 -2.99
CA ALA A 93 16.20 -21.46 -3.23
C ALA A 93 17.47 -21.31 -2.38
N GLY A 94 17.88 -22.39 -1.71
CA GLY A 94 19.11 -22.43 -0.91
C GLY A 94 18.99 -21.94 0.53
N VAL A 95 17.78 -21.66 1.04
CA VAL A 95 17.54 -21.37 2.48
C VAL A 95 16.57 -22.37 3.13
N THR A 96 16.06 -23.33 2.37
CA THR A 96 15.32 -24.48 2.90
C THR A 96 16.29 -25.53 3.43
N ALA A 97 16.81 -25.36 4.65
CA ALA A 97 17.26 -26.46 5.51
C ALA A 97 17.76 -25.95 6.89
N VAL A 98 16.85 -25.47 7.75
CA VAL A 98 16.99 -25.66 9.21
C VAL A 98 15.60 -25.95 9.78
N SER A 99 15.26 -27.23 9.77
CA SER A 99 14.56 -27.95 10.85
C SER A 99 13.52 -27.20 11.69
N ALA A 100 12.25 -27.51 11.45
CA ALA A 100 11.31 -27.69 12.56
C ALA A 100 11.20 -29.21 12.79
N PRO A 101 11.80 -29.78 13.86
CA PRO A 101 11.36 -31.07 14.32
C PRO A 101 10.03 -30.87 15.04
N GLU A 102 9.02 -31.51 14.48
CA GLU A 102 7.81 -32.04 15.12
C GLU A 102 7.89 -32.08 16.66
N PRO A 103 6.96 -31.44 17.40
CA PRO A 103 6.94 -31.56 18.84
C PRO A 103 6.56 -32.99 19.21
N ALA A 104 7.56 -33.74 19.70
CA ALA A 104 7.38 -35.03 20.34
C ALA A 104 6.33 -34.90 21.46
N LYS A 105 5.21 -35.57 21.24
CA LYS A 105 4.07 -35.69 22.14
C LYS A 105 4.48 -36.50 23.38
N ILE A 106 4.96 -35.83 24.42
CA ILE A 106 5.15 -36.44 25.73
C ILE A 106 3.84 -36.28 26.51
N GLN A 107 3.08 -37.36 26.62
CA GLN A 107 2.05 -37.52 27.66
C GLN A 107 2.71 -38.12 28.90
N PRO A 108 2.30 -37.71 30.11
CA PRO A 108 1.84 -38.72 31.05
C PRO A 108 0.57 -38.34 31.84
N VAL A 109 -0.43 -39.22 31.73
CA VAL A 109 -1.36 -39.77 32.74
C VAL A 109 -1.59 -39.05 34.09
N ALA A 110 -2.78 -38.41 34.22
CA ALA A 110 -3.90 -38.59 35.17
C ALA A 110 -3.69 -38.63 36.73
N PRO A 111 -4.76 -38.69 37.56
CA PRO A 111 -5.62 -37.59 38.01
C PRO A 111 -5.68 -37.48 39.56
N SER A 112 -6.07 -36.33 40.13
CA SER A 112 -6.62 -36.35 41.50
C SER A 112 -7.60 -35.20 41.72
N ALA A 113 -8.83 -35.60 42.04
CA ALA A 113 -9.96 -34.76 42.37
C ALA A 113 -9.82 -34.18 43.79
N SER A 114 -10.28 -32.94 43.98
CA SER A 114 -10.83 -32.54 45.26
C SER A 114 -12.02 -31.61 45.02
N VAL A 115 -13.15 -32.06 45.56
CA VAL A 115 -14.50 -31.54 45.44
C VAL A 115 -14.75 -30.64 46.65
N ALA A 116 -15.30 -29.44 46.45
CA ALA A 116 -16.19 -28.77 47.41
C ALA A 116 -16.85 -27.52 46.80
N ASP A 117 -18.04 -27.70 46.24
CA ASP A 117 -19.10 -26.69 46.10
C ASP A 117 -19.90 -26.60 47.44
N PRO A 118 -20.83 -25.65 47.64
CA PRO A 118 -20.75 -24.18 47.56
C PRO A 118 -21.28 -23.53 48.88
N PRO A 119 -21.40 -22.19 48.97
CA PRO A 119 -22.78 -21.68 48.98
C PRO A 119 -23.00 -20.34 48.25
N VAL A 120 -24.13 -20.32 47.51
CA VAL A 120 -25.24 -19.35 47.55
C VAL A 120 -24.97 -17.85 47.29
N ILE A 121 -25.09 -17.48 45.99
CA ILE A 121 -25.89 -16.43 45.30
C ILE A 121 -26.28 -15.14 46.10
N PRO A 122 -26.24 -13.92 45.49
CA PRO A 122 -27.28 -13.50 44.55
C PRO A 122 -26.78 -12.99 43.18
N GLN A 123 -27.40 -13.51 42.12
CA GLN A 123 -27.48 -12.89 40.80
C GLN A 123 -28.36 -11.64 40.91
N PRO A 124 -28.06 -10.59 40.15
CA PRO A 124 -29.10 -9.76 39.55
C PRO A 124 -29.41 -10.34 38.17
N THR A 125 -30.58 -10.95 38.11
CA THR A 125 -31.35 -11.25 36.90
C THR A 125 -31.48 -10.02 36.00
N ALA A 126 -31.12 -10.24 34.74
CA ALA A 126 -31.69 -9.74 33.47
C ALA A 126 -32.48 -8.42 33.37
N LEU A 127 -32.41 -7.91 32.13
CA LEU A 127 -33.25 -6.92 31.43
C LEU A 127 -32.76 -5.46 31.53
N PRO A 128 -33.10 -4.62 30.55
CA PRO A 128 -32.76 -4.69 29.13
C PRO A 128 -32.01 -3.41 28.72
N VAL A 129 -31.03 -3.48 27.81
CA VAL A 129 -30.60 -2.25 27.11
C VAL A 129 -31.67 -1.96 26.07
N ALA A 130 -32.71 -1.25 26.52
CA ALA A 130 -33.63 -0.55 25.66
C ALA A 130 -32.86 0.57 24.95
N GLU A 131 -32.95 0.57 23.63
CA GLU A 131 -32.73 1.75 22.80
C GLU A 131 -33.53 2.95 23.33
N PRO A 132 -32.96 4.15 23.24
CA PRO A 132 -33.74 5.36 23.02
C PRO A 132 -33.48 5.87 21.59
N VAL A 133 -34.28 5.37 20.65
CA VAL A 133 -34.94 6.19 19.63
C VAL A 133 -36.28 6.59 20.29
N PRO A 134 -36.79 7.84 20.27
CA PRO A 134 -36.97 8.71 19.10
C PRO A 134 -36.65 10.20 19.40
N GLU A 135 -36.63 11.15 18.47
CA GLU A 135 -37.84 11.73 17.87
C GLU A 135 -37.41 12.77 16.81
N GLN A 136 -37.69 12.42 15.55
CA GLN A 136 -38.23 13.29 14.50
C GLN A 136 -37.47 14.57 14.11
N ALA A 137 -36.83 14.51 12.94
CA ALA A 137 -36.92 15.61 11.99
C ALA A 137 -37.43 15.03 10.66
N ALA A 138 -38.67 15.40 10.35
CA ALA A 138 -39.46 14.94 9.23
C ALA A 138 -38.82 15.26 7.88
N ILE A 139 -39.09 14.37 6.93
CA ILE A 139 -38.86 14.53 5.50
C ILE A 139 -39.63 15.77 5.02
N VAL A 140 -38.93 16.72 4.42
CA VAL A 140 -39.48 17.56 3.36
C VAL A 140 -38.46 17.59 2.23
N GLU A 141 -38.77 16.87 1.15
CA GLU A 141 -38.18 17.12 -0.16
C GLU A 141 -38.54 18.54 -0.58
N GLU A 142 -37.67 19.50 -0.31
CA GLU A 142 -37.66 20.74 -1.06
C GLU A 142 -36.69 20.59 -2.22
N PRO A 143 -37.08 20.90 -3.47
CA PRO A 143 -36.15 20.92 -4.56
C PRO A 143 -35.11 22.01 -4.23
N ILE A 144 -33.85 21.62 -4.03
CA ILE A 144 -32.75 22.57 -4.12
C ILE A 144 -32.75 23.02 -5.58
N ILE A 145 -33.48 24.10 -5.84
CA ILE A 145 -33.41 24.88 -7.06
C ILE A 145 -31.97 25.36 -7.13
N ASP A 146 -31.18 24.67 -7.93
CA ASP A 146 -29.80 25.02 -8.21
C ASP A 146 -29.82 26.32 -9.04
N LYS A 147 -29.90 27.46 -8.34
CA LYS A 147 -29.95 28.82 -8.91
C LYS A 147 -28.62 29.27 -9.54
N PHE A 148 -27.70 28.34 -9.82
CA PHE A 148 -26.49 28.56 -10.59
C PHE A 148 -26.41 27.73 -11.88
N ARG A 149 -27.54 27.25 -12.39
CA ARG A 149 -27.61 26.68 -13.75
C ARG A 149 -27.53 27.79 -14.80
N GLN A 150 -26.32 28.21 -15.14
CA GLN A 150 -26.06 28.89 -16.40
C GLN A 150 -26.56 28.01 -17.56
N PRO A 151 -27.31 28.53 -18.54
CA PRO A 151 -27.61 27.79 -19.74
C PRO A 151 -26.29 27.53 -20.48
N ARG A 152 -25.83 26.27 -20.49
CA ARG A 152 -24.66 25.90 -21.29
C ARG A 152 -24.95 26.23 -22.75
N ALA A 153 -24.17 27.15 -23.27
CA ALA A 153 -24.04 27.41 -24.69
C ALA A 153 -23.70 26.09 -25.43
N LYS A 154 -24.16 26.02 -26.69
CA LYS A 154 -24.05 24.92 -27.65
C LYS A 154 -22.86 23.99 -27.39
N SER A 155 -23.18 22.71 -27.15
CA SER A 155 -22.23 21.59 -27.09
C SER A 155 -21.38 21.56 -28.36
N VAL A 156 -20.16 22.10 -28.29
CA VAL A 156 -19.10 21.78 -29.23
C VAL A 156 -18.74 20.32 -28.98
N ARG A 157 -19.04 19.43 -29.94
CA ARG A 157 -18.67 18.01 -29.84
C ARG A 157 -17.14 17.92 -29.91
N GLU A 158 -16.52 17.49 -28.82
CA GLU A 158 -15.12 17.08 -28.85
C GLU A 158 -15.02 15.69 -29.52
N PRO A 159 -13.98 15.43 -30.33
CA PRO A 159 -13.80 14.13 -30.96
C PRO A 159 -13.63 13.04 -29.90
N SER A 160 -14.29 11.90 -30.09
CA SER A 160 -14.19 10.79 -29.16
C SER A 160 -12.80 10.13 -29.23
N LEU A 161 -12.44 9.38 -28.18
CA LEU A 161 -11.18 8.66 -28.11
C LEU A 161 -11.01 7.68 -29.30
N ASP A 162 -12.09 7.05 -29.74
CA ASP A 162 -12.08 6.16 -30.92
C ASP A 162 -11.76 6.92 -32.22
N GLU A 163 -12.24 8.15 -32.35
CA GLU A 163 -11.99 9.01 -33.52
C GLU A 163 -10.52 9.47 -33.57
N LEU A 164 -9.93 9.75 -32.40
CA LEU A 164 -8.50 10.06 -32.27
C LEU A 164 -7.64 8.84 -32.61
N ILE A 165 -8.02 7.65 -32.14
CA ILE A 165 -7.32 6.40 -32.45
C ILE A 165 -7.38 6.10 -33.95
N TYR A 166 -8.55 6.22 -34.57
CA TYR A 166 -8.70 6.01 -36.00
C TYR A 166 -7.86 7.00 -36.83
N ALA A 167 -7.87 8.28 -36.46
CA ALA A 167 -7.04 9.31 -37.10
C ALA A 167 -5.55 9.00 -37.00
N TYR A 168 -5.08 8.54 -35.83
CA TYR A 168 -3.68 8.17 -35.62
C TYR A 168 -3.27 6.96 -36.47
N LEU A 169 -4.10 5.92 -36.52
CA LEU A 169 -3.80 4.69 -37.26
C LEU A 169 -3.89 4.85 -38.78
N THR A 170 -4.78 5.71 -39.25
CA THR A 170 -5.00 5.92 -40.69
C THR A 170 -4.26 7.13 -41.26
N GLY A 171 -3.60 7.92 -40.40
CA GLY A 171 -2.99 9.20 -40.78
C GLY A 171 -4.02 10.27 -41.20
N ALA A 172 -5.31 10.04 -40.96
CA ALA A 172 -6.37 10.97 -41.30
C ALA A 172 -6.36 12.18 -40.35
N LYS A 173 -6.59 13.39 -40.88
CA LYS A 173 -6.76 14.59 -40.05
C LYS A 173 -8.16 14.61 -39.45
N ILE A 174 -8.24 14.84 -38.14
CA ILE A 174 -9.51 15.05 -37.43
C ILE A 174 -10.18 16.30 -38.02
N PRO A 175 -11.45 16.21 -38.50
CA PRO A 175 -12.13 17.37 -39.06
C PRO A 175 -12.36 18.43 -37.98
N LYS A 176 -11.94 19.68 -38.26
CA LYS A 176 -12.21 20.80 -37.36
C LYS A 176 -13.72 21.06 -37.32
N LEU A 177 -14.35 20.90 -36.15
CA LEU A 177 -15.73 21.32 -35.97
C LEU A 177 -15.83 22.85 -36.13
N LYS A 178 -16.68 23.29 -37.08
CA LYS A 178 -17.11 24.69 -37.16
C LYS A 178 -18.19 24.91 -36.10
N ALA A 179 -18.04 26.00 -35.34
CA ALA A 179 -18.95 26.45 -34.28
C ALA A 179 -20.34 26.87 -34.81
#